data_AF-A0A7Y5S8E7-F1
#
_entry.id   AF-A0A7Y5S8E7-F1
#
_cell.length_a   1.000
_cell.length_b   1.000
_cell.length_c   1.000
_cell.angle_alpha   90.00
_cell.angle_beta   90.00
_cell.angle_gamma   90.00
#
_symmetry.space_group_name_H-M   'P 1'
#
loop_
_entity.id
_entity.type
_entity.pdbx_description
1 polymer ?
#
loop_
_entity_poly.entity_id
_entity_poly.type
_entity_poly.pdbx_seq_one_letter_code
_entity_poly.pdbx_strand_id
1 'polypeptide(L)'
;MQDKAARTKDVLTRIPGGLFVMTSSFEGKRGGVIVKSVMPVAEEPLLLAVAAWKGHGLEPIIRDSHFFGVSMIDPSDRVLARRFTGHLSEHGDQFDSVATERIVSTSPILCRSIIAIDCEVVRHFDIEADHELYIGLVLGAKVCTPEHPLAAHNPARQVTNFKSSSALRRAAERRAARAMEREGAAPRDASNGELHEQADEPARQAVRESLRESTRESRRPKPEKARDRA
;
A
#
# COMPACT_ATOMS: atom_id res chain seq x y z
N MET A 1 -1.04 -34.52 9.26
CA MET A 1 -0.39 -33.21 9.06
C MET A 1 -1.38 -32.13 8.59
N GLN A 2 -2.26 -32.41 7.61
CA GLN A 2 -3.33 -31.49 7.16
C GLN A 2 -4.29 -31.03 8.28
N ASP A 3 -4.63 -31.92 9.22
CA ASP A 3 -5.52 -31.61 10.36
C ASP A 3 -4.95 -30.53 11.30
N LYS A 4 -3.61 -30.55 11.54
CA LYS A 4 -2.94 -29.55 12.37
C LYS A 4 -2.97 -28.16 11.73
N ALA A 5 -2.72 -28.05 10.43
CA ALA A 5 -2.70 -26.77 9.73
C ALA A 5 -4.10 -26.13 9.65
N ALA A 6 -5.14 -26.93 9.37
CA ALA A 6 -6.53 -26.47 9.39
C ALA A 6 -6.93 -25.95 10.78
N ARG A 7 -6.57 -26.70 11.83
CA ARG A 7 -6.80 -26.30 13.22
C ARG A 7 -6.08 -25.02 13.61
N THR A 8 -4.82 -24.87 13.20
CA THR A 8 -4.06 -23.62 13.46
C THR A 8 -4.74 -22.43 12.77
N LYS A 9 -5.18 -22.57 11.51
CA LYS A 9 -5.90 -21.50 10.82
C LYS A 9 -7.19 -21.12 11.54
N ASP A 10 -7.99 -22.11 11.97
CA ASP A 10 -9.21 -21.86 12.75
C ASP A 10 -8.93 -21.06 14.03
N VAL A 11 -7.91 -21.45 14.78
CA VAL A 11 -7.52 -20.73 16.01
C VAL A 11 -7.15 -19.27 15.71
N LEU A 12 -6.41 -19.01 14.62
CA LEU A 12 -6.05 -17.64 14.23
C LEU A 12 -7.28 -16.79 13.87
N THR A 13 -8.35 -17.38 13.32
CA THR A 13 -9.59 -16.63 13.02
C THR A 13 -10.35 -16.17 14.26
N ARG A 14 -10.03 -16.73 15.44
CA ARG A 14 -10.66 -16.34 16.72
C ARG A 14 -10.02 -15.10 17.33
N ILE A 15 -8.86 -14.66 16.82
CA ILE A 15 -8.25 -13.39 17.22
C ILE A 15 -9.17 -12.26 16.75
N PRO A 16 -9.58 -11.33 17.64
CA PRO A 16 -10.44 -10.22 17.26
C PRO A 16 -9.84 -9.43 16.09
N GLY A 17 -10.64 -9.27 15.05
CA GLY A 17 -10.33 -8.44 13.89
C GLY A 17 -11.49 -7.51 13.57
N GLY A 18 -11.37 -6.81 12.45
CA GLY A 18 -12.47 -6.02 11.88
C GLY A 18 -12.44 -6.06 10.37
N LEU A 19 -13.45 -5.47 9.74
CA LEU A 19 -13.46 -5.25 8.29
C LEU A 19 -13.19 -3.76 8.04
N PHE A 20 -12.08 -3.47 7.38
CA PHE A 20 -11.67 -2.10 7.11
C PHE A 20 -11.36 -1.92 5.63
N VAL A 21 -11.52 -0.70 5.15
CA VAL A 21 -11.00 -0.24 3.88
C VAL A 21 -9.81 0.66 4.16
N MET A 22 -8.63 0.24 3.71
CA MET A 22 -7.45 1.10 3.63
C MET A 22 -7.50 1.86 2.30
N THR A 23 -7.23 3.14 2.32
CA THR A 23 -7.39 4.05 1.17
C THR A 23 -6.19 4.98 1.05
N SER A 24 -5.94 5.48 -0.14
CA SER A 24 -4.92 6.50 -0.39
C SER A 24 -5.23 7.22 -1.71
N SER A 25 -4.64 8.39 -1.89
CA SER A 25 -4.73 9.16 -3.13
C SER A 25 -3.47 9.98 -3.38
N PHE A 26 -3.10 10.09 -4.65
CA PHE A 26 -1.95 10.87 -5.12
C PHE A 26 -2.18 11.30 -6.57
N GLU A 27 -1.96 12.58 -6.90
CA GLU A 27 -2.04 13.12 -8.27
C GLU A 27 -3.28 12.67 -9.07
N GLY A 28 -4.47 12.80 -8.47
CA GLY A 28 -5.73 12.42 -9.12
C GLY A 28 -6.00 10.92 -9.21
N LYS A 29 -5.04 10.06 -8.82
CA LYS A 29 -5.26 8.63 -8.61
C LYS A 29 -5.74 8.40 -7.18
N ARG A 30 -6.66 7.48 -7.01
CA ARG A 30 -7.13 7.02 -5.71
C ARG A 30 -7.42 5.54 -5.74
N GLY A 31 -7.32 4.90 -4.60
CA GLY A 31 -7.61 3.48 -4.47
C GLY A 31 -8.02 3.10 -3.06
N GLY A 32 -8.62 1.92 -2.91
CA GLY A 32 -8.82 1.29 -1.63
C GLY A 32 -8.74 -0.24 -1.68
N VAL A 33 -8.37 -0.83 -0.56
CA VAL A 33 -8.24 -2.28 -0.39
C VAL A 33 -8.84 -2.70 0.94
N ILE A 34 -9.47 -3.87 0.96
CA ILE A 34 -9.94 -4.47 2.21
C ILE A 34 -8.74 -4.96 3.04
N VAL A 35 -8.69 -4.53 4.30
CA VAL A 35 -7.74 -5.01 5.31
C VAL A 35 -8.51 -5.48 6.54
N LYS A 36 -8.00 -6.54 7.19
CA LYS A 36 -8.66 -7.15 8.36
C LYS A 36 -7.86 -7.03 9.65
N SER A 37 -6.57 -6.75 9.53
CA SER A 37 -5.64 -6.65 10.65
C SER A 37 -5.21 -5.20 10.81
N VAL A 38 -5.87 -4.52 11.76
CA VAL A 38 -5.62 -3.13 12.11
C VAL A 38 -5.47 -3.07 13.63
N MET A 39 -4.36 -2.51 14.11
CA MET A 39 -4.08 -2.43 15.55
C MET A 39 -3.40 -1.12 15.94
N PRO A 40 -3.81 -0.46 17.03
CA PRO A 40 -3.00 0.56 17.68
C PRO A 40 -1.72 -0.07 18.22
N VAL A 41 -0.61 0.65 18.10
CA VAL A 41 0.75 0.19 18.43
C VAL A 41 1.37 1.00 19.56
N ALA A 42 1.09 2.31 19.61
CA ALA A 42 1.64 3.22 20.61
C ALA A 42 0.66 4.37 20.88
N GLU A 43 0.79 4.99 22.06
CA GLU A 43 -0.02 6.15 22.49
C GLU A 43 0.74 7.47 22.42
N GLU A 44 2.07 7.44 22.54
CA GLU A 44 2.94 8.62 22.48
C GLU A 44 4.15 8.38 21.55
N PRO A 45 4.07 8.75 20.26
CA PRO A 45 2.89 9.25 19.55
C PRO A 45 1.88 8.13 19.22
N LEU A 46 0.66 8.52 18.82
CA LEU A 46 -0.38 7.58 18.40
C LEU A 46 0.01 6.89 17.09
N LEU A 47 0.28 5.59 17.18
CA LEU A 47 0.65 4.77 16.02
C LEU A 47 -0.40 3.70 15.76
N LEU A 48 -0.67 3.47 14.47
CA LEU A 48 -1.54 2.42 13.96
C LEU A 48 -0.72 1.50 13.05
N ALA A 49 -0.82 0.20 13.25
CA ALA A 49 -0.34 -0.80 12.32
C ALA A 49 -1.48 -1.35 11.47
N VAL A 50 -1.22 -1.53 10.19
CA VAL A 50 -2.11 -2.19 9.24
C VAL A 50 -1.31 -3.26 8.50
N ALA A 51 -1.77 -4.51 8.56
CA ALA A 51 -1.24 -5.55 7.69
C ALA A 51 -2.13 -5.69 6.45
N ALA A 52 -1.53 -5.53 5.27
CA ALA A 52 -2.22 -5.58 3.98
C ALA A 52 -1.58 -6.64 3.08
N TRP A 53 -2.36 -7.21 2.16
CA TRP A 53 -1.85 -8.25 1.25
C TRP A 53 -0.82 -7.66 0.28
N LYS A 54 0.29 -8.36 0.09
CA LYS A 54 1.41 -7.85 -0.71
C LYS A 54 1.05 -7.71 -2.19
N GLY A 55 1.54 -6.65 -2.85
CA GLY A 55 1.32 -6.43 -4.28
C GLY A 55 -0.08 -5.95 -4.64
N HIS A 56 -0.82 -5.41 -3.67
CA HIS A 56 -2.08 -4.73 -3.95
C HIS A 56 -1.82 -3.40 -4.70
N GLY A 57 -2.73 -3.00 -5.60
CA GLY A 57 -2.54 -1.78 -6.39
C GLY A 57 -2.49 -0.46 -5.59
N LEU A 58 -2.77 -0.49 -4.28
CA LEU A 58 -2.76 0.70 -3.42
C LEU A 58 -1.33 1.09 -2.98
N GLU A 59 -0.42 0.12 -2.98
CA GLU A 59 0.98 0.25 -2.55
C GLU A 59 1.68 1.44 -3.23
N PRO A 60 1.69 1.58 -4.58
CA PRO A 60 2.33 2.73 -5.22
C PRO A 60 1.68 4.07 -4.82
N ILE A 61 0.37 4.12 -4.62
CA ILE A 61 -0.33 5.35 -4.21
C ILE A 61 0.09 5.76 -2.79
N ILE A 62 0.20 4.79 -1.87
CA ILE A 62 0.66 5.03 -0.50
C ILE A 62 2.13 5.46 -0.49
N ARG A 63 2.98 4.80 -1.30
CA ARG A 63 4.39 5.12 -1.41
C ARG A 63 4.61 6.55 -1.87
N ASP A 64 3.84 6.99 -2.87
CA ASP A 64 4.04 8.30 -3.50
C ASP A 64 3.37 9.43 -2.68
N SER A 65 2.20 9.17 -2.06
CA SER A 65 1.53 10.15 -1.19
C SER A 65 2.10 10.25 0.23
N HIS A 66 2.68 9.17 0.75
CA HIS A 66 3.00 8.97 2.17
C HIS A 66 1.81 8.96 3.13
N PHE A 67 0.56 8.87 2.63
CA PHE A 67 -0.63 8.87 3.47
C PHE A 67 -1.53 7.68 3.19
N PHE A 68 -2.25 7.26 4.22
CA PHE A 68 -3.37 6.34 4.07
C PHE A 68 -4.49 6.66 5.06
N GLY A 69 -5.72 6.40 4.63
CA GLY A 69 -6.91 6.41 5.48
C GLY A 69 -7.36 4.99 5.80
N VAL A 70 -7.85 4.75 7.01
CA VAL A 70 -8.46 3.49 7.44
C VAL A 70 -9.90 3.75 7.86
N SER A 71 -10.83 3.09 7.17
CA SER A 71 -12.27 3.19 7.43
C SER A 71 -12.82 1.83 7.85
N MET A 72 -13.31 1.68 9.09
CA MET A 72 -14.03 0.46 9.48
C MET A 72 -15.40 0.45 8.81
N ILE A 73 -15.78 -0.66 8.18
CA ILE A 73 -17.09 -0.80 7.53
C ILE A 73 -17.92 -1.87 8.23
N ASP A 74 -19.24 -1.77 8.13
CA ASP A 74 -20.13 -2.83 8.60
C ASP A 74 -19.92 -4.10 7.73
N PRO A 75 -19.57 -5.26 8.31
CA PRO A 75 -19.49 -6.52 7.58
C PRO A 75 -20.79 -6.92 6.86
N SER A 76 -21.94 -6.38 7.28
CA SER A 76 -23.23 -6.57 6.61
C SER A 76 -23.35 -5.79 5.29
N ASP A 77 -22.55 -4.73 5.10
CA ASP A 77 -22.52 -3.89 3.90
C ASP A 77 -21.72 -4.55 2.77
N ARG A 78 -22.30 -5.62 2.22
CA ARG A 78 -21.70 -6.39 1.12
C ARG A 78 -21.45 -5.57 -0.14
N VAL A 79 -22.25 -4.52 -0.36
CA VAL A 79 -22.11 -3.64 -1.53
C VAL A 79 -20.83 -2.84 -1.41
N LEU A 80 -20.61 -2.19 -0.26
CA LEU A 80 -19.39 -1.43 -0.02
C LEU A 80 -18.16 -2.35 0.03
N ALA A 81 -18.25 -3.48 0.73
CA ALA A 81 -17.14 -4.43 0.83
C ALA A 81 -16.69 -4.96 -0.55
N ARG A 82 -17.64 -5.25 -1.45
CA ARG A 82 -17.34 -5.77 -2.78
C ARG A 82 -16.59 -4.77 -3.67
N ARG A 83 -16.80 -3.47 -3.49
CA ARG A 83 -16.09 -2.43 -4.27
C ARG A 83 -14.59 -2.39 -3.99
N PHE A 84 -14.19 -2.73 -2.76
CA PHE A 84 -12.80 -2.69 -2.31
C PHE A 84 -12.15 -4.07 -2.22
N THR A 85 -12.83 -5.11 -2.71
CA THR A 85 -12.31 -6.47 -2.83
C THR A 85 -11.80 -6.68 -4.26
N GLY A 86 -10.66 -7.33 -4.44
CA GLY A 86 -10.07 -7.60 -5.76
C GLY A 86 -8.94 -6.63 -6.12
N HIS A 87 -8.46 -6.72 -7.35
CA HIS A 87 -7.39 -5.84 -7.82
C HIS A 87 -7.95 -4.49 -8.28
N LEU A 88 -7.23 -3.41 -7.98
CA LEU A 88 -7.64 -2.03 -8.33
C LEU A 88 -7.92 -1.81 -9.82
N SER A 89 -7.29 -2.59 -10.69
CA SER A 89 -7.44 -2.52 -12.14
C SER A 89 -8.66 -3.30 -12.68
N GLU A 90 -9.29 -4.16 -11.87
CA GLU A 90 -10.42 -4.99 -12.29
C GLU A 90 -11.75 -4.24 -12.24
N HIS A 91 -11.76 -3.10 -11.54
CA HIS A 91 -12.92 -2.27 -11.33
C HIS A 91 -12.56 -0.87 -11.82
N GLY A 92 -13.55 -0.11 -12.30
CA GLY A 92 -13.35 1.31 -12.58
C GLY A 92 -12.99 2.08 -11.32
N ASP A 93 -13.37 3.35 -11.22
CA ASP A 93 -13.21 4.06 -9.96
C ASP A 93 -14.02 3.38 -8.83
N GLN A 94 -13.34 2.73 -7.87
CA GLN A 94 -13.97 2.01 -6.76
C GLN A 94 -14.87 2.93 -5.92
N PHE A 95 -14.60 4.23 -5.95
CA PHE A 95 -15.30 5.26 -5.20
C PHE A 95 -16.47 5.86 -5.99
N ASP A 96 -16.74 5.42 -7.21
CA ASP A 96 -17.91 5.87 -7.95
C ASP A 96 -19.20 5.57 -7.16
N SER A 97 -20.02 6.59 -6.95
CA SER A 97 -21.21 6.55 -6.09
C SER A 97 -20.94 6.21 -4.61
N VAL A 98 -19.70 6.33 -4.15
CA VAL A 98 -19.32 6.21 -2.73
C VAL A 98 -18.93 7.58 -2.21
N ALA A 99 -19.73 8.11 -1.28
CA ALA A 99 -19.43 9.39 -0.65
C ALA A 99 -18.14 9.30 0.17
N THR A 100 -17.21 10.21 -0.11
CA THR A 100 -15.93 10.32 0.61
C THR A 100 -15.68 11.74 1.09
N GLU A 101 -14.93 11.86 2.16
CA GLU A 101 -14.43 13.12 2.69
C GLU A 101 -12.93 13.01 3.01
N ARG A 102 -12.35 14.09 3.55
CA ARG A 102 -10.96 14.12 4.04
C ARG A 102 -10.95 14.53 5.51
N ILE A 103 -9.98 14.04 6.27
CA ILE A 103 -9.76 14.46 7.66
C ILE A 103 -8.60 15.47 7.73
N VAL A 104 -7.36 15.03 7.48
CA VAL A 104 -6.15 15.88 7.46
C VAL A 104 -5.38 15.71 6.14
N SER A 105 -5.17 14.47 5.68
CA SER A 105 -4.45 14.15 4.45
C SER A 105 -5.36 14.20 3.23
N THR A 106 -4.80 13.86 2.06
CA THR A 106 -5.55 13.70 0.81
C THR A 106 -6.36 12.40 0.76
N SER A 107 -6.03 11.42 1.60
CA SER A 107 -6.62 10.08 1.57
C SER A 107 -8.16 10.09 1.68
N PRO A 108 -8.90 9.40 0.79
CA PRO A 108 -10.35 9.38 0.85
C PRO A 108 -10.89 8.60 2.05
N ILE A 109 -11.70 9.24 2.90
CA ILE A 109 -12.37 8.61 4.02
C ILE A 109 -13.82 8.29 3.65
N LEU A 110 -14.27 7.06 3.89
CA LEU A 110 -15.63 6.64 3.55
C LEU A 110 -16.62 7.23 4.56
N CYS A 111 -17.58 8.04 4.10
CA CYS A 111 -18.57 8.66 5.00
C CYS A 111 -19.49 7.62 5.66
N ARG A 112 -19.69 6.47 5.02
CA ARG A 112 -20.49 5.33 5.53
C ARG A 112 -19.71 4.38 6.46
N SER A 113 -18.48 4.75 6.84
CA SER A 113 -17.70 3.96 7.80
C SER A 113 -18.29 4.06 9.20
N ILE A 114 -17.86 3.17 10.09
CA ILE A 114 -18.19 3.17 11.52
C ILE A 114 -17.21 4.06 12.28
N ILE A 115 -15.93 3.85 12.02
CA ILE A 115 -14.84 4.72 12.45
C ILE A 115 -13.92 5.01 11.28
N ALA A 116 -13.26 6.17 11.34
CA ALA A 116 -12.28 6.59 10.36
C ALA A 116 -11.02 7.11 11.06
N ILE A 117 -9.86 6.77 10.50
CA ILE A 117 -8.54 7.16 10.97
C ILE A 117 -7.72 7.60 9.76
N ASP A 118 -7.00 8.71 9.89
CA ASP A 118 -6.14 9.27 8.86
C ASP A 118 -4.69 9.26 9.32
N CYS A 119 -3.78 8.76 8.48
CA CYS A 119 -2.43 8.40 8.87
C CYS A 119 -1.36 8.88 7.89
N GLU A 120 -0.21 9.32 8.43
CA GLU A 120 1.06 9.49 7.69
C GLU A 120 1.90 8.22 7.87
N VAL A 121 2.44 7.66 6.78
CA VAL A 121 3.32 6.49 6.83
C VAL A 121 4.62 6.85 7.55
N VAL A 122 4.89 6.17 8.66
CA VAL A 122 6.16 6.26 9.40
C VAL A 122 7.10 5.14 9.01
N ARG A 123 6.57 3.92 8.81
CA ARG A 123 7.32 2.76 8.33
C ARG A 123 6.46 1.88 7.44
N HIS A 124 7.12 1.21 6.51
CA HIS A 124 6.57 0.15 5.68
C HIS A 124 7.57 -1.01 5.71
N PHE A 125 7.09 -2.21 6.01
CA PHE A 125 7.92 -3.41 6.14
C PHE A 125 7.40 -4.53 5.24
N ASP A 126 8.27 -5.03 4.38
CA ASP A 126 8.13 -6.36 3.80
C ASP A 126 8.54 -7.39 4.86
N ILE A 127 7.59 -8.23 5.29
CA ILE A 127 7.83 -9.26 6.30
C ILE A 127 8.14 -10.63 5.68
N GLU A 128 8.51 -10.64 4.39
CA GLU A 128 8.88 -11.83 3.62
C GLU A 128 7.77 -12.91 3.60
N ALA A 129 6.52 -12.45 3.59
CA ALA A 129 5.33 -13.28 3.59
C ALA A 129 4.28 -12.77 2.58
N ASP A 130 3.03 -13.22 2.71
CA ASP A 130 1.90 -12.80 1.87
C ASP A 130 1.33 -11.42 2.24
N HIS A 131 1.81 -10.81 3.32
CA HIS A 131 1.43 -9.49 3.76
C HIS A 131 2.64 -8.56 3.91
N GLU A 132 2.35 -7.27 3.91
CA GLU A 132 3.25 -6.18 4.26
C GLU A 132 2.63 -5.37 5.41
N LEU A 133 3.48 -4.71 6.19
CA LEU A 133 3.07 -3.97 7.38
C LEU A 133 3.30 -2.47 7.20
N TYR A 134 2.24 -1.69 7.36
CA TYR A 134 2.26 -0.24 7.40
C TYR A 134 2.15 0.23 8.85
N ILE A 135 3.07 1.09 9.28
CA ILE A 135 2.99 1.82 10.55
C ILE A 135 2.67 3.29 10.24
N GLY A 136 1.50 3.74 10.65
CA GLY A 136 1.02 5.09 10.45
C GLY A 136 1.00 5.91 11.74
N LEU A 137 1.45 7.16 11.66
CA LEU A 137 1.18 8.18 12.66
C LEU A 137 -0.26 8.68 12.49
N VAL A 138 -1.08 8.59 13.53
CA VAL A 138 -2.47 9.08 13.48
C VAL A 138 -2.48 10.61 13.46
N LEU A 139 -3.00 11.18 12.37
CA LEU A 139 -3.13 12.63 12.17
C LEU A 139 -4.50 13.13 12.64
N GLY A 140 -5.53 12.31 12.46
CA GLY A 140 -6.89 12.57 12.88
C GLY A 140 -7.73 11.30 12.86
N ALA A 141 -8.80 11.28 13.64
CA ALA A 141 -9.74 10.18 13.69
C ALA A 141 -11.13 10.67 14.08
N LYS A 142 -12.16 9.91 13.73
CA LYS A 142 -13.54 10.18 14.13
C LYS A 142 -14.38 8.91 14.18
N VAL A 143 -15.45 8.97 14.97
CA VAL A 143 -16.55 8.02 14.91
C VAL A 143 -17.59 8.57 13.95
N CYS A 144 -17.96 7.79 12.94
CA CYS A 144 -18.85 8.20 11.86
C CYS A 144 -20.30 7.78 12.13
N THR A 145 -20.51 6.59 12.70
CA THR A 145 -21.84 6.07 13.11
C THR A 145 -21.81 5.66 14.58
N PRO A 146 -21.90 6.62 15.53
CA PRO A 146 -21.78 6.33 16.96
C PRO A 146 -22.86 5.38 17.52
N GLU A 147 -24.00 5.29 16.84
CA GLU A 147 -25.10 4.37 17.15
C GLU A 147 -24.83 2.92 16.75
N HIS A 148 -23.83 2.66 15.91
CA HIS A 148 -23.54 1.32 15.42
C HIS A 148 -22.91 0.46 16.54
N PRO A 149 -23.31 -0.81 16.73
CA PRO A 149 -22.80 -1.64 17.83
C PRO A 149 -21.27 -1.80 17.86
N LEU A 150 -20.63 -1.85 16.69
CA LEU A 150 -19.16 -1.92 16.56
C LEU A 150 -18.45 -0.58 16.86
N ALA A 151 -19.19 0.52 16.98
CA ALA A 151 -18.64 1.81 17.41
C ALA A 151 -18.47 1.89 18.93
N ALA A 152 -19.07 0.95 19.68
CA ALA A 152 -18.94 0.89 21.13
C ALA A 152 -17.47 0.76 21.55
N HIS A 153 -17.13 1.45 22.64
CA HIS A 153 -15.79 1.41 23.21
C HIS A 153 -15.41 -0.02 23.62
N ASN A 154 -14.21 -0.47 23.24
CA ASN A 154 -13.69 -1.75 23.68
C ASN A 154 -13.06 -1.59 25.09
N PRO A 155 -13.68 -2.14 26.15
CA PRO A 155 -13.19 -1.94 27.52
C PRO A 155 -11.81 -2.57 27.77
N ALA A 156 -11.38 -3.52 26.94
CA ALA A 156 -10.05 -4.12 27.00
C ALA A 156 -8.95 -3.21 26.42
N ARG A 157 -9.31 -2.07 25.81
CA ARG A 157 -8.39 -1.07 25.30
C ARG A 157 -8.74 0.30 25.85
N GLN A 158 -8.06 0.70 26.91
CA GLN A 158 -8.10 2.06 27.42
C GLN A 158 -6.87 2.82 26.92
N VAL A 159 -7.10 3.92 26.21
CA VAL A 159 -6.07 4.93 25.94
C VAL A 159 -6.17 5.95 27.07
N THR A 160 -5.20 5.95 27.97
CA THR A 160 -5.29 6.74 29.22
C THR A 160 -4.71 8.14 29.07
N ASN A 161 -3.85 8.34 28.07
CA ASN A 161 -3.14 9.60 27.82
C ASN A 161 -3.39 10.17 26.43
N PHE A 162 -4.65 10.29 26.00
CA PHE A 162 -4.99 11.05 24.80
C PHE A 162 -4.89 12.57 25.04
N LYS A 163 -3.68 13.08 25.26
CA LYS A 163 -3.39 14.45 24.89
C LYS A 163 -2.99 14.37 23.43
N SER A 164 -3.94 14.64 22.52
CA SER A 164 -3.58 15.14 21.19
C SER A 164 -2.74 16.38 21.45
N SER A 165 -1.44 16.20 21.60
CA SER A 165 -0.52 17.30 21.76
C SER A 165 -0.76 18.11 20.52
N SER A 166 -1.31 19.31 20.68
CA SER A 166 -1.53 20.24 19.59
C SER A 166 -0.25 20.42 18.78
N ALA A 167 0.93 20.14 19.34
CA ALA A 167 2.20 20.08 18.62
C ALA A 167 2.36 18.87 17.68
N LEU A 168 1.92 17.67 18.04
CA LEU A 168 1.92 16.49 17.14
C LEU A 168 0.93 16.68 16.00
N ARG A 169 -0.29 17.13 16.31
CA ARG A 169 -1.28 17.49 15.29
C ARG A 169 -0.78 18.62 14.39
N ARG A 170 -0.17 19.68 14.94
CA ARG A 170 0.46 20.74 14.13
C ARG A 170 1.67 20.25 13.35
N ALA A 171 2.44 19.28 13.86
CA ALA A 171 3.58 18.71 13.14
C ALA A 171 3.12 17.84 11.97
N ALA A 172 2.10 17.01 12.19
CA ALA A 172 1.36 16.27 11.18
C ALA A 172 0.75 17.21 10.13
N GLU A 173 0.01 18.24 10.55
CA GLU A 173 -0.58 19.25 9.66
C GLU A 173 0.50 19.99 8.86
N ARG A 174 1.65 20.35 9.48
CA ARG A 174 2.79 20.94 8.75
C ARG A 174 3.44 19.98 7.76
N ARG A 175 3.50 18.68 8.07
CA ARG A 175 4.05 17.66 7.16
C ARG A 175 3.08 17.38 6.01
N ALA A 176 1.79 17.25 6.30
CA ALA A 176 0.71 17.14 5.32
C ALA A 176 0.66 18.37 4.41
N ALA A 177 0.73 19.58 4.96
CA ALA A 177 0.79 20.82 4.18
C ALA A 177 2.00 20.86 3.23
N ARG A 178 3.19 20.47 3.71
CA ARG A 178 4.39 20.36 2.86
C ARG A 178 4.25 19.29 1.76
N ALA A 179 3.52 18.22 2.02
CA ALA A 179 3.24 17.20 1.00
C ALA A 179 2.25 17.73 -0.04
N MET A 180 1.19 18.42 0.37
CA MET A 180 0.23 19.09 -0.54
C MET A 180 0.90 20.20 -1.38
N GLU A 181 1.85 20.94 -0.81
CA GLU A 181 2.66 21.92 -1.56
C GLU A 181 3.53 21.27 -2.65
N ARG A 182 3.96 20.02 -2.46
CA ARG A 182 4.69 19.26 -3.50
C ARG A 182 3.76 18.80 -4.62
N GLU A 183 2.52 18.41 -4.31
CA GLU A 183 1.50 18.08 -5.32
C GLU A 183 1.05 19.32 -6.13
N GLY A 184 1.10 20.51 -5.53
CA GLY A 184 0.78 21.79 -6.20
C GLY A 184 1.95 22.42 -6.97
N ALA A 185 3.16 21.87 -6.86
CA ALA A 185 4.29 22.31 -7.67
C ALA A 185 4.09 21.78 -9.10
N ALA A 186 3.51 22.63 -9.95
CA ALA A 186 3.36 22.38 -11.38
C ALA A 186 4.64 21.78 -11.98
N PRO A 187 4.55 20.88 -12.98
CA PRO A 187 5.72 20.44 -13.70
C PRO A 187 6.40 21.69 -14.24
N ARG A 188 7.66 21.94 -13.86
CA ARG A 188 8.44 22.98 -14.51
C ARG A 188 8.48 22.63 -15.98
N ASP A 189 7.89 23.49 -16.80
CA ASP A 189 7.85 23.41 -18.25
C ASP A 189 9.21 22.97 -18.78
N ALA A 190 9.30 21.72 -19.21
CA ALA A 190 10.37 21.24 -20.08
C ALA A 190 10.01 21.64 -21.52
N SER A 191 9.94 22.94 -21.77
CA SER A 191 9.90 23.49 -23.12
C SER A 191 10.94 24.60 -23.26
N ASN A 192 12.19 24.19 -23.49
CA ASN A 192 13.05 24.74 -24.54
C ASN A 192 14.44 24.11 -24.48
N GLY A 193 14.81 23.43 -25.56
CA GLY A 193 16.12 22.86 -25.74
C GLY A 193 16.15 21.75 -26.79
N GLU A 194 15.63 22.00 -27.99
CA GLU A 194 16.18 21.31 -29.16
C GLU A 194 17.67 21.67 -29.21
N LEU A 195 18.55 20.66 -29.18
CA LEU A 195 19.69 20.45 -30.08
C LEU A 195 20.60 19.30 -29.59
N HIS A 196 20.99 18.48 -30.56
CA HIS A 196 22.02 17.43 -30.56
C HIS A 196 21.71 16.03 -30.00
N GLU A 197 21.01 15.29 -30.86
CA GLU A 197 21.27 13.86 -31.11
C GLU A 197 22.67 13.68 -31.71
N GLN A 198 23.65 13.29 -30.89
CA GLN A 198 24.91 12.66 -31.32
C GLN A 198 25.67 12.15 -30.09
N ALA A 199 25.66 10.83 -29.89
CA ALA A 199 26.71 9.98 -29.30
C ALA A 199 26.12 8.80 -28.53
N ASP A 200 25.91 7.65 -29.19
CA ASP A 200 26.17 6.33 -28.57
C ASP A 200 26.14 5.15 -29.57
N GLU A 201 26.67 5.36 -30.77
CA GLU A 201 26.79 4.30 -31.78
C GLU A 201 27.98 3.32 -31.57
N PRO A 202 29.15 3.71 -31.00
CA PRO A 202 30.28 2.76 -30.89
C PRO A 202 30.08 1.68 -29.81
N ALA A 203 29.27 1.91 -28.78
CA ALA A 203 29.04 0.94 -27.70
C ALA A 203 28.15 -0.25 -28.13
N ARG A 204 27.20 -0.02 -29.05
CA ARG A 204 26.30 -1.08 -29.55
C ARG A 204 26.97 -2.00 -30.57
N GLN A 205 28.01 -1.53 -31.24
CA GLN A 205 28.76 -2.32 -32.22
C GLN A 205 29.74 -3.28 -31.54
N ALA A 206 30.41 -2.85 -30.46
CA ALA A 206 31.32 -3.69 -29.68
C ALA A 206 30.60 -4.91 -29.06
N VAL A 207 29.38 -4.73 -28.55
CA VAL A 207 28.58 -5.84 -27.96
C VAL A 207 28.14 -6.84 -29.05
N ARG A 208 27.84 -6.38 -30.26
CA ARG A 208 27.45 -7.25 -31.39
C ARG A 208 28.62 -8.07 -31.94
N GLU A 209 29.84 -7.55 -31.88
CA GLU A 209 31.04 -8.29 -32.31
C GLU A 209 31.45 -9.35 -31.29
N SER A 210 31.44 -9.05 -29.98
CA SER A 210 31.72 -10.07 -28.94
C SER A 210 30.73 -11.24 -28.93
N LEU A 211 29.45 -11.00 -29.26
CA LEU A 211 28.45 -12.07 -29.38
C LEU A 211 28.66 -12.98 -30.60
N ARG A 212 29.27 -12.46 -31.68
CA ARG A 212 29.58 -13.22 -32.90
C ARG A 212 30.86 -14.07 -32.78
N GLU A 213 31.83 -13.64 -31.98
CA GLU A 213 33.04 -14.43 -31.71
C GLU A 213 32.78 -15.59 -30.74
N SER A 214 31.96 -15.36 -29.70
CA SER A 214 31.56 -16.41 -28.74
C SER A 214 30.80 -17.58 -29.39
N THR A 215 30.03 -17.32 -30.45
CA THR A 215 29.30 -18.37 -31.19
C THR A 215 30.15 -19.16 -32.18
N ARG A 216 31.37 -18.69 -32.52
CA ARG A 216 32.31 -19.40 -33.41
C ARG A 216 33.21 -20.39 -32.69
N GLU A 217 33.48 -20.18 -31.40
CA GLU A 217 34.43 -21.00 -30.64
C GLU A 217 33.82 -22.30 -30.06
N SER A 218 32.49 -22.45 -30.08
CA SER A 218 31.77 -23.63 -29.60
C SER A 218 31.58 -24.76 -30.64
N ARG A 219 32.08 -24.59 -31.88
CA ARG A 219 32.05 -25.64 -32.93
C ARG A 219 33.46 -26.19 -33.23
N ARG A 220 34.04 -26.93 -32.29
CA ARG A 220 35.14 -27.87 -32.59
C ARG A 220 34.58 -29.30 -32.72
N PRO A 221 34.89 -30.07 -33.79
CA PRO A 221 34.42 -31.44 -33.93
C PRO A 221 35.14 -32.40 -32.95
N LYS A 222 34.40 -33.37 -32.41
CA LYS A 222 34.90 -34.44 -31.52
C LYS A 222 35.69 -35.51 -32.31
N PRO A 223 36.70 -36.17 -31.70
CA PRO A 223 37.44 -37.25 -32.35
C PRO A 223 36.64 -38.56 -32.38
N GLU A 224 36.78 -39.28 -33.49
CA GLU A 224 36.16 -40.57 -33.81
C GLU A 224 36.80 -41.70 -32.98
N LYS A 225 35.98 -42.51 -32.28
CA LYS A 225 36.44 -43.68 -31.53
C LYS A 225 36.12 -44.97 -32.30
N ALA A 226 37.17 -45.74 -32.51
CA ALA A 226 37.16 -47.10 -33.03
C ALA A 226 36.16 -48.02 -32.30
N ARG A 227 35.44 -48.83 -33.08
CA ARG A 227 34.67 -49.98 -32.61
C ARG A 227 35.53 -51.22 -32.79
N ASP A 228 35.72 -51.95 -31.70
CA ASP A 228 36.30 -53.28 -31.71
C ASP A 228 35.38 -54.22 -30.90
N ARG A 229 35.19 -55.42 -31.46
CA ARG A 229 34.63 -56.67 -30.91
C ARG A 229 33.10 -56.87 -30.83
N ALA A 230 32.63 -57.75 -31.72
CA ALA A 230 32.10 -59.05 -31.30
C ALA A 230 33.10 -60.13 -31.76
#